data_AF-A0A519M113-F1
#
_entry.id   AF-A0A519M113-F1
#
_cell.length_a   1.000
_cell.length_b   1.000
_cell.length_c   1.000
_cell.angle_alpha   90.00
_cell.angle_beta   90.00
_cell.angle_gamma   90.00
#
_symmetry.space_group_name_H-M   'P 1'
#
loop_
_entity.id
_entity.type
_entity.pdbx_description
1 polymer ?
#
loop_
_entity_poly.entity_id
_entity_poly.type
_entity_poly.pdbx_seq_one_letter_code
_entity_poly.pdbx_strand_id
1 'polypeptide(L)'
;LAVTQTGRVGVIGTRGTLTSSKFGKLLASLDGQARFVVQPCDGLAHAIERGVDLPEPAPGSAVGATETGALCEHYIHAMGEFGTAPGQIDTLVLGCTHYIFVAHELRALVGPGVQFIETGEPVARQTRRLLESAGLLRDARAGAMAHAAEDADGGAAADAENEGPDEALSDVPNTRLLTTGSVAMLQAGAQRWLGLPADCCSTVAVP
;
A
#
# COMPACT_ATOMS: atom_id res chain seq x y z
N LEU A 1 -20.19 -1.61 4.92
CA LEU A 1 -20.75 -2.41 6.03
C LEU A 1 -21.22 -3.79 5.61
N ALA A 2 -21.66 -3.98 4.37
CA ALA A 2 -21.90 -5.31 3.78
C ALA A 2 -20.69 -6.28 3.76
N VAL A 3 -19.54 -5.88 4.31
CA VAL A 3 -18.30 -6.68 4.37
C VAL A 3 -18.21 -7.47 5.68
N THR A 4 -18.67 -6.91 6.81
CA THR A 4 -18.64 -7.60 8.11
C THR A 4 -19.86 -8.49 8.26
N GLN A 5 -19.66 -9.72 8.74
CA GLN A 5 -20.67 -10.71 9.08
C GLN A 5 -20.97 -10.71 10.58
N THR A 6 -19.98 -10.43 11.44
CA THR A 6 -20.16 -10.34 12.90
C THR A 6 -20.68 -8.96 13.34
N GLY A 7 -20.67 -7.98 12.44
CA GLY A 7 -21.02 -6.59 12.73
C GLY A 7 -19.96 -5.87 13.57
N ARG A 8 -18.73 -6.41 13.67
CA ARG A 8 -17.64 -5.81 14.44
C ARG A 8 -16.43 -5.53 13.57
N VAL A 9 -16.02 -4.27 13.56
CA VAL A 9 -14.98 -3.75 12.69
C VAL A 9 -13.87 -3.12 13.53
N GLY A 10 -12.65 -3.61 13.37
CA GLY A 10 -11.45 -2.99 13.90
C GLY A 10 -10.98 -1.87 12.97
N VAL A 11 -10.53 -0.75 13.52
CA VAL A 11 -9.94 0.36 12.77
C VAL A 11 -8.63 0.74 13.42
N ILE A 12 -7.52 0.49 12.71
CA ILE A 12 -6.20 0.93 13.11
C ILE A 12 -5.78 2.16 12.31
N GLY A 13 -5.03 3.07 12.91
CA GLY A 13 -4.59 4.30 12.25
C GLY A 13 -3.65 5.12 13.12
N THR A 14 -3.12 6.20 12.56
CA THR A 14 -2.35 7.16 13.36
C THR A 14 -3.27 7.86 14.36
N ARG A 15 -2.72 8.24 15.51
CA ARG A 15 -3.45 9.01 16.52
C ARG A 15 -4.08 10.27 15.93
N GLY A 16 -3.32 11.02 15.13
CA GLY A 16 -3.82 12.24 14.48
C GLY A 16 -5.06 11.99 13.61
N THR A 17 -5.09 10.89 12.85
CA THR A 17 -6.27 10.53 12.04
C THR A 17 -7.45 10.17 12.94
N LEU A 18 -7.24 9.26 13.91
CA LEU A 18 -8.33 8.69 14.71
C LEU A 18 -8.91 9.65 15.75
N THR A 19 -8.17 10.69 16.14
CA THR A 19 -8.67 11.77 17.01
C THR A 19 -9.18 12.98 16.22
N SER A 20 -9.16 12.93 14.88
CA SER A 20 -9.58 14.06 14.06
C SER A 20 -11.10 14.25 14.06
N SER A 21 -11.54 15.50 13.90
CA SER A 21 -12.95 15.83 13.73
C SER A 21 -13.57 15.18 12.49
N LYS A 22 -12.78 15.03 11.41
CA LYS A 22 -13.20 14.36 10.17
C LYS A 22 -13.49 12.88 10.41
N PHE A 23 -12.60 12.18 11.11
CA PHE A 23 -12.83 10.78 11.47
C PHE A 23 -14.03 10.63 12.40
N GLY A 24 -14.14 11.48 13.43
CA GLY A 24 -15.27 11.47 14.35
C GLY A 24 -16.62 11.64 13.63
N LYS A 25 -16.72 12.57 12.66
CA LYS A 25 -17.93 12.75 11.83
C LYS A 25 -18.23 11.52 10.97
N LEU A 26 -17.22 10.91 10.37
CA LEU A 26 -17.38 9.68 9.60
C LEU A 26 -17.91 8.56 10.49
N LEU A 27 -17.29 8.33 11.65
CA LEU A 27 -17.70 7.28 12.57
C LEU A 27 -19.14 7.50 13.07
N ALA A 28 -19.51 8.74 13.40
CA ALA A 28 -20.87 9.09 13.79
C ALA A 28 -21.89 8.85 12.66
N SER A 29 -21.52 9.10 11.39
CA SER A 29 -22.40 8.81 10.25
C SER A 29 -22.66 7.31 10.03
N LEU A 30 -21.84 6.45 10.64
CA LEU A 30 -21.94 4.99 10.58
C LEU A 30 -22.56 4.40 11.86
N ASP A 31 -23.07 5.24 12.76
CA ASP A 31 -23.67 4.80 14.01
C ASP A 31 -24.84 3.84 13.79
N GLY A 32 -24.96 2.84 14.65
CA GLY A 32 -25.94 1.76 14.55
C GLY A 32 -25.71 0.74 13.43
N GLN A 33 -24.75 0.96 12.52
CA GLN A 33 -24.53 0.04 11.39
C GLN A 33 -23.51 -1.08 11.69
N ALA A 34 -22.54 -0.82 12.57
CA ALA A 34 -21.62 -1.81 13.13
C ALA A 34 -21.02 -1.31 14.44
N ARG A 35 -20.41 -2.21 15.20
CA ARG A 35 -19.59 -1.86 16.36
C ARG A 35 -18.14 -1.68 15.93
N PHE A 36 -17.62 -0.47 16.08
CA PHE A 36 -16.24 -0.15 15.74
C PHE A 36 -15.33 -0.23 16.97
N VAL A 37 -14.16 -0.85 16.80
CA VAL A 37 -13.06 -0.86 17.78
C VAL A 37 -11.92 -0.05 17.18
N VAL A 38 -11.64 1.12 17.75
CA VAL A 38 -10.71 2.10 17.19
C VAL A 38 -9.40 2.08 17.99
N GLN A 39 -8.28 1.82 17.32
CA GLN A 39 -6.97 1.64 17.94
C GLN A 39 -5.92 2.54 17.29
N PRO A 40 -5.49 3.62 17.97
CA PRO A 40 -4.29 4.36 17.59
C PRO A 40 -3.05 3.47 17.69
N CYS A 41 -2.25 3.44 16.62
CA CYS A 41 -1.03 2.66 16.54
C CYS A 41 0.19 3.59 16.47
N ASP A 42 0.55 4.18 17.61
CA ASP A 42 1.68 5.12 17.71
C ASP A 42 3.01 4.43 17.37
N GLY A 43 3.88 5.14 16.67
CA GLY A 43 5.20 4.61 16.29
C GLY A 43 5.19 3.53 15.20
N LEU A 44 4.06 2.85 14.92
CA LEU A 44 4.00 1.78 13.92
C LEU A 44 4.40 2.27 12.52
N ALA A 45 3.91 3.43 12.08
CA ALA A 45 4.31 3.99 10.79
C ALA A 45 5.82 4.25 10.71
N HIS A 46 6.41 4.84 11.75
CA HIS A 46 7.85 5.09 11.80
C HIS A 46 8.67 3.80 11.87
N ALA A 47 8.18 2.75 12.56
CA ALA A 47 8.84 1.45 12.60
C ALA A 47 8.87 0.79 11.22
N ILE A 48 7.76 0.90 10.46
CA ILE A 48 7.67 0.43 9.08
C ILE A 48 8.67 1.16 8.18
N GLU A 49 8.74 2.50 8.28
CA GLU A 49 9.70 3.31 7.53
C GLU A 49 11.15 2.90 7.84
N ARG A 50 11.51 2.78 9.12
CA ARG A 50 12.87 2.36 9.53
C ARG A 50 13.19 0.92 9.15
N GLY A 51 12.18 0.06 9.05
CA GLY A 51 12.34 -1.34 8.69
C GLY A 51 12.70 -1.57 7.23
N VAL A 52 12.60 -0.55 6.38
CA VAL A 52 12.77 -0.68 4.93
C VAL A 52 14.15 -1.22 4.51
N ASP A 53 15.21 -0.85 5.24
CA ASP A 53 16.59 -1.29 4.97
C ASP A 53 17.02 -2.48 5.85
N LEU A 54 16.14 -2.94 6.74
CA LEU A 54 16.45 -4.09 7.58
C LEU A 54 16.21 -5.40 6.80
N PRO A 55 17.05 -6.43 7.02
CA PRO A 55 16.81 -7.75 6.45
C PRO A 55 15.42 -8.27 6.80
N GLU A 56 14.79 -8.94 5.84
CA GLU A 56 13.55 -9.66 6.11
C GLU A 56 13.78 -10.74 7.17
N PRO A 57 12.85 -10.93 8.13
CA PRO A 57 12.93 -12.04 9.07
C PRO A 57 13.00 -13.39 8.34
N ALA A 58 13.74 -14.34 8.90
CA ALA A 58 13.80 -15.69 8.35
C ALA A 58 12.38 -16.30 8.30
N PRO A 59 12.05 -17.12 7.28
CA PRO A 59 10.78 -17.82 7.24
C PRO A 59 10.50 -18.59 8.54
N GLY A 60 9.30 -18.44 9.09
CA GLY A 60 8.90 -19.05 10.36
C GLY A 60 9.32 -18.29 11.62
N SER A 61 9.93 -17.12 11.50
CA SER A 61 10.15 -16.21 12.64
C SER A 61 8.82 -15.83 13.29
N ALA A 62 8.81 -15.68 14.63
CA ALA A 62 7.66 -15.14 15.34
C ALA A 62 7.36 -13.72 14.85
N VAL A 63 6.08 -13.32 14.83
CA VAL A 63 5.67 -11.98 14.39
C VAL A 63 6.40 -10.91 15.20
N GLY A 64 6.43 -11.02 16.53
CA GLY A 64 7.15 -10.12 17.43
C GLY A 64 8.68 -10.09 17.33
N ALA A 65 9.30 -10.79 16.37
CA ALA A 65 10.77 -10.80 16.22
C ALA A 65 11.36 -9.48 15.71
N THR A 66 10.54 -8.62 15.10
CA THR A 66 10.92 -7.27 14.66
C THR A 66 10.22 -6.20 15.50
N GLU A 67 10.76 -4.98 15.52
CA GLU A 67 10.10 -3.83 16.15
C GLU A 67 8.67 -3.65 15.61
N THR A 68 8.52 -3.71 14.28
CA THR A 68 7.24 -3.58 13.58
C THR A 68 6.25 -4.66 14.00
N GLY A 69 6.69 -5.92 14.02
CA GLY A 69 5.83 -7.04 14.42
C GLY A 69 5.44 -7.02 15.89
N ALA A 70 6.34 -6.59 16.78
CA ALA A 70 6.03 -6.40 18.20
C ALA A 70 4.98 -5.29 18.43
N LEU A 71 5.04 -4.21 17.66
CA LEU A 71 4.00 -3.17 17.68
C LEU A 71 2.66 -3.69 17.12
N CYS A 72 2.70 -4.47 16.04
CA CYS A 72 1.50 -5.13 15.51
C CYS A 72 0.85 -6.04 16.56
N GLU A 73 1.63 -6.90 17.23
CA GLU A 73 1.15 -7.77 18.32
C GLU A 73 0.50 -6.96 19.44
N HIS A 74 1.18 -5.92 19.92
CA HIS A 74 0.69 -5.06 20.99
C HIS A 74 -0.67 -4.43 20.65
N TYR A 75 -0.78 -3.83 19.46
CA TYR A 75 -2.01 -3.14 19.07
C TYR A 75 -3.16 -4.08 18.71
N ILE A 76 -2.90 -5.20 18.05
CA ILE A 76 -3.93 -6.18 17.74
C ILE A 76 -4.46 -6.83 19.02
N HIS A 77 -3.58 -7.16 19.97
CA HIS A 77 -4.02 -7.72 21.25
C HIS A 77 -4.89 -6.74 22.06
N ALA A 78 -4.56 -5.45 22.03
CA ALA A 78 -5.35 -4.41 22.71
C ALA A 78 -6.79 -4.27 22.18
N MET A 79 -7.06 -4.71 20.95
CA MET A 79 -8.39 -4.64 20.33
C MET A 79 -9.33 -5.78 20.72
N GLY A 80 -8.79 -6.87 21.28
CA GLY A 80 -9.53 -8.08 21.66
C GLY A 80 -9.49 -9.17 20.59
N GLU A 81 -10.51 -10.03 20.58
CA GLU A 81 -10.53 -11.21 19.72
C GLU A 81 -10.92 -10.89 18.27
N PHE A 82 -10.12 -11.43 17.37
CA PHE A 82 -10.38 -11.45 15.93
C PHE A 82 -10.85 -12.83 15.49
N GLY A 83 -11.70 -12.86 14.47
CA GLY A 83 -12.26 -14.09 13.91
C GLY A 83 -13.68 -13.91 13.42
N THR A 84 -14.30 -15.01 13.00
CA THR A 84 -15.62 -15.01 12.35
C THR A 84 -16.75 -15.44 13.31
N ALA A 85 -16.45 -15.72 14.58
CA ALA A 85 -17.48 -16.09 15.55
C ALA A 85 -18.27 -14.85 16.04
N PRO A 86 -19.52 -15.02 16.51
CA PRO A 86 -20.28 -13.94 17.10
C PRO A 86 -19.49 -13.24 18.22
N GLY A 87 -19.40 -11.91 18.15
CA GLY A 87 -18.67 -11.13 19.15
C GLY A 87 -17.21 -10.84 18.84
N GLN A 88 -16.62 -11.48 17.80
CA GLN A 88 -15.25 -11.23 17.35
C GLN A 88 -15.17 -10.18 16.24
N ILE A 89 -14.01 -9.55 16.08
CA ILE A 89 -13.71 -8.62 14.99
C ILE A 89 -13.38 -9.42 13.73
N ASP A 90 -14.23 -9.33 12.70
CA ASP A 90 -14.04 -10.07 11.45
C ASP A 90 -13.55 -9.18 10.30
N THR A 91 -13.40 -7.89 10.54
CA THR A 91 -12.99 -6.90 9.55
C THR A 91 -12.00 -5.93 10.18
N LEU A 92 -10.85 -5.71 9.55
CA LEU A 92 -9.81 -4.78 9.99
C LEU A 92 -9.59 -3.71 8.92
N VAL A 93 -9.83 -2.45 9.26
CA VAL A 93 -9.54 -1.28 8.43
C VAL A 93 -8.11 -0.80 8.69
N LEU A 94 -7.31 -0.76 7.63
CA LEU A 94 -5.95 -0.23 7.61
C LEU A 94 -6.01 1.28 7.32
N GLY A 95 -6.21 2.10 8.36
CA GLY A 95 -6.43 3.54 8.27
C GLY A 95 -5.16 4.40 8.12
N CYS A 96 -4.01 3.78 7.85
CA CYS A 96 -2.75 4.46 7.55
C CYS A 96 -2.16 3.84 6.28
N THR A 97 -1.63 4.68 5.38
CA THR A 97 -1.01 4.24 4.13
C THR A 97 0.16 3.27 4.33
N HIS A 98 0.84 3.34 5.48
CA HIS A 98 1.95 2.44 5.81
C HIS A 98 1.51 1.02 6.15
N TYR A 99 0.29 0.83 6.66
CA TYR A 99 -0.06 -0.45 7.31
C TYR A 99 -0.29 -1.59 6.32
N ILE A 100 -0.40 -1.29 5.02
CA ILE A 100 -0.40 -2.33 3.99
C ILE A 100 0.94 -3.09 3.92
N PHE A 101 2.05 -2.43 4.26
CA PHE A 101 3.38 -3.04 4.26
C PHE A 101 3.62 -4.03 5.40
N VAL A 102 2.69 -4.11 6.36
CA VAL A 102 2.70 -5.09 7.45
C VAL A 102 1.49 -6.01 7.41
N ALA A 103 0.83 -6.10 6.25
CA ALA A 103 -0.36 -6.92 6.10
C ALA A 103 -0.08 -8.40 6.40
N HIS A 104 1.15 -8.88 6.16
CA HIS A 104 1.53 -10.25 6.47
C HIS A 104 1.56 -10.51 8.00
N GLU A 105 2.19 -9.63 8.76
CA GLU A 105 2.23 -9.67 10.23
C GLU A 105 0.82 -9.58 10.81
N LEU A 106 0.04 -8.60 10.34
CA LEU A 106 -1.35 -8.44 10.76
C LEU A 106 -2.17 -9.69 10.44
N ARG A 107 -1.99 -10.28 9.25
CA ARG A 107 -2.67 -11.51 8.81
C ARG A 107 -2.34 -12.69 9.70
N ALA A 108 -1.07 -12.86 10.08
CA ALA A 108 -0.63 -13.91 10.99
C ALA A 108 -1.28 -13.79 12.38
N LEU A 109 -1.53 -12.56 12.85
CA LEU A 109 -2.14 -12.30 14.16
C LEU A 109 -3.66 -12.47 14.18
N VAL A 110 -4.35 -11.98 13.15
CA VAL A 110 -5.82 -11.94 13.11
C VAL A 110 -6.45 -13.12 12.39
N GLY A 111 -5.64 -13.90 11.66
CA GLY A 111 -6.07 -15.07 10.92
C GLY A 111 -6.61 -14.77 9.51
N PRO A 112 -6.79 -15.82 8.68
CA PRO A 112 -7.18 -15.69 7.28
C PRO A 112 -8.66 -15.29 7.08
N GLY A 113 -9.52 -15.54 8.08
CA GLY A 113 -10.95 -15.23 7.97
C GLY A 113 -11.29 -13.74 8.06
N VAL A 114 -10.39 -12.91 8.59
CA VAL A 114 -10.62 -11.48 8.82
C VAL A 114 -10.45 -10.69 7.53
N GLN A 115 -11.44 -9.88 7.16
CA GLN A 115 -11.38 -9.05 5.95
C GLN A 115 -10.51 -7.83 6.18
N PHE A 116 -9.58 -7.54 5.28
CA PHE A 116 -8.80 -6.30 5.33
C PHE A 116 -9.42 -5.26 4.41
N ILE A 117 -9.59 -4.05 4.93
CA ILE A 117 -10.03 -2.89 4.17
C ILE A 117 -8.88 -1.89 4.15
N GLU A 118 -8.34 -1.65 2.96
CA GLU A 118 -7.33 -0.62 2.70
C GLU A 118 -7.88 0.37 1.65
N THR A 119 -7.16 1.47 1.41
CA THR A 119 -7.69 2.61 0.61
C THR A 119 -7.02 2.78 -0.74
N GLY A 120 -5.86 2.17 -0.99
CA GLY A 120 -5.08 2.32 -2.22
C GLY A 120 -5.83 1.87 -3.46
N GLU A 121 -6.31 0.62 -3.48
CA GLU A 121 -6.99 0.06 -4.65
C GLU A 121 -8.34 0.76 -4.95
N PRO A 122 -9.21 1.03 -3.96
CA PRO A 122 -10.42 1.84 -4.18
C PRO A 122 -10.11 3.24 -4.74
N VAL A 123 -9.05 3.91 -4.26
CA VAL A 123 -8.63 5.22 -4.76
C VAL A 123 -8.13 5.11 -6.20
N ALA A 124 -7.30 4.11 -6.52
CA ALA A 124 -6.80 3.88 -7.89
C ALA A 124 -7.94 3.68 -8.89
N ARG A 125 -8.94 2.86 -8.55
CA ARG A 125 -10.14 2.67 -9.39
C ARG A 125 -10.94 3.95 -9.56
N GLN A 126 -11.08 4.75 -8.50
CA GLN A 126 -11.79 6.02 -8.60
C GLN A 126 -11.05 7.01 -9.49
N THR A 127 -9.72 7.11 -9.36
CA THR A 127 -8.88 7.92 -10.25
C THR A 127 -9.05 7.52 -11.71
N ARG A 128 -9.02 6.21 -12.01
CA ARG A 128 -9.25 5.69 -13.38
C ARG A 128 -10.59 6.13 -13.94
N ARG A 129 -11.68 5.98 -13.17
CA ARG A 129 -13.03 6.38 -13.60
C ARG A 129 -13.14 7.87 -13.90
N LEU A 130 -12.50 8.71 -13.08
CA LEU A 130 -12.49 10.16 -13.29
C LEU A 130 -11.75 10.52 -14.57
N LEU A 131 -10.57 9.93 -14.80
CA LEU A 131 -9.80 10.12 -16.03
C LEU A 131 -10.57 9.64 -17.27
N GLU A 132 -11.25 8.49 -17.19
CA GLU A 132 -12.13 7.99 -18.26
C GLU A 132 -13.24 8.98 -18.56
N SER A 133 -13.97 9.44 -17.53
CA SER A 133 -15.08 10.38 -17.72
C SER A 133 -14.65 11.72 -18.30
N ALA A 134 -13.40 12.13 -18.04
CA ALA A 134 -12.84 13.37 -18.54
C ALA A 134 -12.15 13.22 -19.91
N GLY A 135 -12.08 12.01 -20.48
CA GLY A 135 -11.30 11.75 -21.70
C GLY A 135 -9.80 11.97 -21.54
N LEU A 136 -9.28 11.83 -20.31
CA LEU A 136 -7.89 12.07 -19.93
C LEU A 136 -7.09 10.77 -19.70
N LEU A 137 -7.65 9.61 -20.00
CA LEU A 137 -6.86 8.38 -19.99
C LEU A 137 -5.77 8.45 -21.05
N ARG A 138 -4.55 8.09 -20.66
CA ARG A 138 -3.44 7.91 -21.60
C ARG A 138 -3.81 6.81 -22.60
N ASP A 139 -3.68 7.10 -23.88
CA ASP A 139 -3.80 6.09 -24.92
C ASP A 139 -2.55 5.19 -24.89
N ALA A 140 -2.76 3.89 -24.68
CA ALA A 140 -1.67 2.92 -24.56
C ALA A 140 -0.80 2.87 -25.83
N ARG A 141 -1.39 3.16 -27.01
CA ARG A 141 -0.68 3.18 -28.29
C ARG A 141 0.25 4.39 -28.47
N ALA A 142 -0.08 5.53 -27.85
CA ALA A 142 0.75 6.74 -27.95
C ALA A 142 2.01 6.65 -27.07
N GLY A 143 1.96 5.93 -25.95
CA GLY A 143 3.12 5.72 -25.07
C GLY A 143 4.22 4.87 -25.70
N ALA A 144 3.85 3.83 -26.46
CA ALA A 144 4.80 2.97 -27.16
C ALA A 144 5.59 3.70 -28.27
N MET A 145 4.96 4.66 -28.95
CA MET A 145 5.62 5.45 -30.01
C MET A 145 6.60 6.49 -29.48
N ALA A 146 6.40 7.00 -28.25
CA ALA A 146 7.30 7.98 -27.64
C ALA A 146 8.64 7.34 -27.19
N HIS A 147 8.61 6.10 -26.68
CA HIS A 147 9.82 5.38 -26.30
C HIS A 147 10.69 4.98 -27.50
N ALA A 148 10.09 4.59 -28.62
CA ALA A 148 10.84 4.26 -29.84
C ALA A 148 11.59 5.46 -30.46
N ALA A 149 11.21 6.69 -30.14
CA ALA A 149 11.87 7.91 -30.62
C ALA A 149 13.07 8.33 -29.75
N GLU A 150 13.15 7.88 -28.49
CA GLU A 150 14.28 8.16 -27.60
C GLU A 150 15.45 7.18 -27.83
N ASP A 151 15.18 5.98 -28.36
CA ASP A 151 16.21 4.98 -28.71
C ASP A 151 16.77 5.13 -30.14
N ALA A 152 16.27 6.09 -30.92
CA ALA A 152 16.66 6.29 -32.32
C ALA A 152 17.72 7.39 -32.51
N ASP A 153 18.85 7.30 -31.78
CA ASP A 153 20.11 7.97 -32.14
C ASP A 153 21.25 6.93 -32.19
N GLY A 154 21.25 6.12 -33.24
CA GLY A 154 22.24 5.07 -33.49
C GLY A 154 21.90 4.28 -34.75
N GLY A 155 22.58 4.59 -35.85
CA GLY A 155 22.13 4.24 -37.21
C GLY A 155 22.34 2.81 -37.71
N ALA A 156 21.55 2.53 -38.75
CA ALA A 156 21.75 1.67 -39.93
C ALA A 156 21.37 0.18 -39.86
N ALA A 157 20.66 -0.21 -40.93
CA ALA A 157 19.94 -1.46 -41.17
C ALA A 157 20.83 -2.67 -41.54
N ALA A 158 20.37 -3.87 -41.16
CA ALA A 158 20.55 -5.12 -41.91
C ALA A 158 19.54 -6.20 -41.44
N ASP A 159 19.21 -7.10 -42.35
CA ASP A 159 18.01 -7.96 -42.38
C ASP A 159 18.01 -9.22 -41.47
N ALA A 160 16.78 -9.66 -41.21
CA ALA A 160 16.26 -11.04 -41.13
C ALA A 160 16.50 -11.96 -39.90
N GLU A 161 15.34 -12.32 -39.31
CA GLU A 161 14.94 -13.62 -38.73
C GLU A 161 15.48 -14.05 -37.35
N ASN A 162 14.61 -13.94 -36.32
CA ASN A 162 14.41 -15.00 -35.33
C ASN A 162 13.03 -14.87 -34.65
N GLU A 163 12.17 -15.88 -34.82
CA GLU A 163 10.93 -16.05 -34.06
C GLU A 163 11.25 -16.63 -32.67
N GLY A 164 10.85 -15.91 -31.62
CA GLY A 164 10.79 -16.43 -30.25
C GLY A 164 9.75 -15.62 -29.44
N PRO A 165 8.77 -16.25 -28.79
CA PRO A 165 7.77 -15.54 -28.00
C PRO A 165 8.28 -15.40 -26.57
N ASP A 166 9.13 -14.40 -26.30
CA ASP A 166 9.42 -13.99 -24.92
C ASP A 166 9.89 -12.52 -24.85
N GLU A 167 9.02 -11.60 -25.24
CA GLU A 167 9.16 -10.19 -24.87
C GLU A 167 7.81 -9.70 -24.34
N ALA A 168 7.53 -10.03 -23.08
CA ALA A 168 6.71 -9.15 -22.25
C ALA A 168 7.54 -7.87 -22.03
N LEU A 169 7.49 -6.99 -23.03
CA LEU A 169 8.06 -5.65 -23.04
C LEU A 169 7.85 -5.02 -21.65
N SER A 170 8.97 -4.71 -21.01
CA SER A 170 9.05 -4.01 -19.74
C SER A 170 8.51 -2.60 -19.89
N ASP A 171 7.19 -2.46 -19.94
CA ASP A 171 6.46 -1.20 -19.86
C ASP A 171 6.52 -0.71 -18.39
N VAL A 172 7.71 -0.32 -17.93
CA VAL A 172 7.81 0.46 -16.70
C VAL A 172 7.41 1.88 -17.11
N PRO A 173 6.21 2.37 -16.74
CA PRO A 173 5.86 3.74 -17.03
C PRO A 173 6.96 4.66 -16.51
N ASN A 174 7.26 5.75 -17.23
CA ASN A 174 8.19 6.83 -16.85
C ASN A 174 7.77 7.45 -15.50
N THR A 175 7.99 6.70 -14.43
CA THR A 175 7.50 6.93 -13.08
C THR A 175 8.62 7.62 -12.35
N ARG A 176 8.34 8.82 -11.84
CA ARG A 176 9.29 9.58 -11.06
C ARG A 176 8.77 9.72 -9.64
N LEU A 177 9.59 9.32 -8.68
CA LEU A 177 9.31 9.46 -7.26
C LEU A 177 10.08 10.67 -6.73
N LEU A 178 9.38 11.58 -6.07
CA LEU A 178 9.94 12.82 -5.56
C LEU A 178 9.80 12.88 -4.04
N THR A 179 10.84 13.34 -3.34
CA THR A 179 10.79 13.55 -1.89
C THR A 179 11.41 14.90 -1.51
N THR A 180 10.89 15.53 -0.45
CA THR A 180 11.54 16.69 0.20
C THR A 180 12.50 16.26 1.32
N GLY A 181 12.53 14.96 1.64
CA GLY A 181 13.38 14.37 2.66
C GLY A 181 14.53 13.56 2.07
N SER A 182 14.88 12.46 2.77
CA SER A 182 15.96 11.57 2.36
C SER A 182 15.62 10.81 1.08
N VAL A 183 16.40 11.03 0.02
CA VAL A 183 16.29 10.24 -1.22
C VAL A 183 16.65 8.77 -0.99
N ALA A 184 17.57 8.48 -0.07
CA ALA A 184 17.97 7.10 0.24
C ALA A 184 16.80 6.29 0.82
N MET A 185 16.03 6.89 1.74
CA MET A 185 14.82 6.25 2.30
C MET A 185 13.76 6.02 1.22
N LEU A 186 13.59 6.98 0.30
CA LEU A 186 12.67 6.83 -0.82
C LEU A 186 13.11 5.68 -1.76
N GLN A 187 14.41 5.61 -2.08
CA GLN A 187 14.98 4.56 -2.92
C GLN A 187 14.80 3.18 -2.31
N ALA A 188 15.09 3.03 -1.02
CA ALA A 188 14.89 1.79 -0.30
C ALA A 188 13.42 1.33 -0.33
N GLY A 189 12.48 2.25 -0.08
CA GLY A 189 11.05 1.96 -0.13
C GLY A 189 10.56 1.62 -1.53
N ALA A 190 11.03 2.35 -2.54
CA ALA A 190 10.70 2.11 -3.94
C ALA A 190 11.16 0.72 -4.38
N GLN A 191 12.38 0.34 -4.03
CA GLN A 191 12.90 -0.99 -4.34
C GLN A 191 12.15 -2.08 -3.58
N ARG A 192 11.98 -1.94 -2.26
CA ARG A 192 11.37 -2.98 -1.42
C ARG A 192 9.91 -3.23 -1.72
N TRP A 193 9.12 -2.17 -1.91
CA TRP A 193 7.67 -2.29 -1.96
C TRP A 193 7.09 -2.17 -3.37
N LEU A 194 7.79 -1.51 -4.29
CA LEU A 194 7.30 -1.26 -5.65
C LEU A 194 8.14 -1.98 -6.72
N GLY A 195 9.30 -2.53 -6.36
CA GLY A 195 10.24 -3.11 -7.32
C GLY A 195 10.84 -2.09 -8.28
N LEU A 196 10.81 -0.80 -7.92
CA LEU A 196 11.29 0.28 -8.79
C LEU A 196 12.79 0.56 -8.57
N PRO A 197 13.54 0.89 -9.63
CA PRO A 197 14.96 1.17 -9.53
C PRO A 197 15.25 2.51 -8.84
N ALA A 198 16.44 2.66 -8.27
CA ALA A 198 16.82 3.83 -7.48
C ALA A 198 16.93 5.13 -8.29
N ASP A 199 17.13 5.03 -9.61
CA ASP A 199 17.25 6.15 -10.56
C ASP A 199 15.91 6.87 -10.84
N CYS A 200 14.78 6.24 -10.50
CA CYS A 200 13.47 6.87 -10.58
C CYS A 200 13.20 7.87 -9.43
N CYS A 201 14.05 7.87 -8.40
CA CYS A 201 13.88 8.66 -7.18
C CYS A 201 14.75 9.93 -7.19
N SER A 202 14.17 11.07 -6.82
CA SER A 202 14.95 12.32 -6.68
C SER A 202 14.41 13.24 -5.58
N THR A 203 15.28 14.11 -5.05
CA THR A 203 14.86 15.16 -4.10
C THR A 203 14.32 16.38 -4.86
N VAL A 204 13.29 17.02 -4.30
CA VAL A 204 12.75 18.29 -4.77
C VAL A 204 12.65 19.28 -3.62
N ALA A 205 12.96 20.55 -3.88
CA ALA A 205 12.69 21.65 -2.95
C ALA A 205 11.29 22.22 -3.25
N VAL A 206 10.45 22.35 -2.22
CA VAL A 206 9.16 23.03 -2.34
C VAL A 206 9.36 24.50 -1.91
N PRO A 207 8.90 25.49 -2.71
CA PRO A 207 9.05 26.91 -2.41
C PRO A 207 8.44 27.34 -1.08
#